data_AF-A0A1I8HEK1-F1
#
_entry.id   AF-A0A1I8HEK1-F1
#
_cell.length_a   1.000
_cell.length_b   1.000
_cell.length_c   1.000
_cell.angle_alpha   90.00
_cell.angle_beta   90.00
_cell.angle_gamma   90.00
#
_symmetry.space_group_name_H-M   'P 1'
#
loop_
_entity.id
_entity.type
_entity.pdbx_description
1 polymer ?
#
loop_
_entity_poly.entity_id
_entity_poly.type
_entity_poly.pdbx_seq_one_letter_code
_entity_poly.pdbx_strand_id
1 'polypeptide(L)'
;MTSEPGRSVADCALKCEPPHMKFCSAFAFVPESKVCLLTEAQNADFASVAPSGLVYRKSIDSDKTLVEINGKKFQVIQHRSKGDLSFARGWTQYEDGFGDETDFWIGEQS
;
A
#
# COMPACT_ATOMS: atom_id res chain seq x y z
N MET A 1 5.78 4.76 -8.91
CA MET A 1 4.67 5.72 -8.87
C MET A 1 4.10 5.86 -10.25
N THR A 2 2.79 5.67 -10.38
CA THR A 2 2.05 5.68 -11.64
C THR A 2 1.01 6.78 -11.60
N SER A 3 0.84 7.52 -12.68
CA SER A 3 -0.16 8.58 -12.80
C SER A 3 -1.24 8.19 -13.81
N GLU A 4 -2.50 8.23 -13.41
CA GLU A 4 -3.65 7.88 -14.24
C GLU A 4 -4.69 9.01 -14.24
N PRO A 5 -5.52 9.18 -15.29
CA PRO A 5 -6.62 10.15 -15.25
C PRO A 5 -7.56 9.84 -14.09
N GLY A 6 -7.96 10.84 -13.29
CA GLY A 6 -8.78 10.66 -12.10
C GLY A 6 -9.96 11.63 -12.07
N ARG A 7 -11.10 11.19 -11.55
CA ARG A 7 -12.31 12.04 -11.41
C ARG A 7 -12.58 12.49 -9.99
N SER A 8 -12.11 11.72 -9.00
CA SER A 8 -12.34 11.99 -7.58
C SER A 8 -11.41 11.13 -6.72
N VAL A 9 -11.38 11.40 -5.43
CA VAL A 9 -10.71 10.55 -4.43
C VAL A 9 -11.24 9.11 -4.49
N ALA A 10 -12.56 8.92 -4.60
CA ALA A 10 -13.17 7.59 -4.68
C ALA A 10 -12.77 6.82 -5.94
N ASP A 11 -12.65 7.52 -7.09
CA ASP A 11 -12.14 6.93 -8.32
C ASP A 11 -10.68 6.46 -8.15
N CYS A 12 -9.82 7.29 -7.54
CA CYS A 12 -8.45 6.89 -7.25
C CYS A 12 -8.35 5.73 -6.25
N ALA A 13 -9.24 5.67 -5.27
CA ALA A 13 -9.32 4.53 -4.34
C ALA A 13 -9.64 3.23 -5.08
N LEU A 14 -10.61 3.23 -6.00
CA LEU A 14 -10.95 2.06 -6.82
C LEU A 14 -9.80 1.63 -7.75
N LYS A 15 -9.02 2.59 -8.24
CA LYS A 15 -7.81 2.30 -9.03
C LYS A 15 -6.66 1.76 -8.19
N CYS A 16 -6.65 2.08 -6.89
CA CYS A 16 -5.72 1.54 -5.91
C CYS A 16 -6.19 0.18 -5.33
N GLU A 17 -7.00 -0.57 -6.08
CA GLU A 17 -7.44 -1.92 -5.74
C GLU A 17 -7.24 -2.88 -6.92
N PRO A 18 -7.08 -4.20 -6.66
CA PRO A 18 -7.16 -5.20 -7.72
C PRO A 18 -8.53 -5.14 -8.44
N PRO A 19 -8.58 -5.29 -9.77
CA PRO A 19 -7.49 -5.70 -10.66
C PRO A 19 -6.64 -4.54 -11.21
N HIS A 20 -6.99 -3.27 -10.94
CA HIS A 20 -6.34 -2.12 -11.56
C HIS A 20 -4.88 -1.96 -11.12
N MET A 21 -4.63 -2.09 -9.82
CA MET A 21 -3.28 -2.08 -9.29
C MET A 21 -3.17 -3.09 -8.15
N LYS A 22 -2.49 -4.20 -8.43
CA LYS A 22 -2.43 -5.36 -7.53
C LYS A 22 -1.79 -5.04 -6.17
N PHE A 23 -0.78 -4.17 -6.16
CA PHE A 23 0.06 -3.90 -4.99
C PHE A 23 0.01 -2.43 -4.56
N CYS A 24 -1.09 -1.73 -4.86
CA CYS A 24 -1.21 -0.34 -4.46
C CYS A 24 -1.25 -0.22 -2.93
N SER A 25 -0.29 0.53 -2.39
CA SER A 25 -0.15 0.77 -0.94
C SER A 25 -0.47 2.22 -0.58
N ALA A 26 -0.41 3.14 -1.54
CA ALA A 26 -0.85 4.52 -1.33
C ALA A 26 -1.34 5.19 -2.62
N PHE A 27 -2.22 6.18 -2.45
CA PHE A 27 -2.67 7.03 -3.56
C PHE A 27 -2.94 8.48 -3.13
N ALA A 28 -2.98 9.37 -4.12
CA ALA A 28 -3.48 10.73 -3.98
C ALA A 28 -4.29 11.13 -5.23
N PHE A 29 -5.33 11.95 -5.04
CA PHE A 29 -6.02 12.62 -6.13
C PHE A 29 -5.55 14.07 -6.20
N VAL A 30 -5.17 14.53 -7.38
CA VAL A 30 -4.75 15.91 -7.65
C VAL A 30 -5.89 16.64 -8.38
N PRO A 31 -6.67 17.49 -7.71
CA PRO A 31 -7.86 18.12 -8.31
C PRO A 31 -7.53 19.04 -9.49
N GLU A 32 -6.38 19.71 -9.43
CA GLU A 32 -5.95 20.71 -10.42
C GLU A 32 -5.68 20.07 -11.78
N SER A 33 -5.04 18.90 -11.78
CA SER A 33 -4.69 18.15 -12.99
C SER A 33 -5.65 17.00 -13.30
N LYS A 34 -6.59 16.70 -12.40
CA LYS A 34 -7.51 15.56 -12.49
C LYS A 34 -6.77 14.24 -12.69
N VAL A 35 -5.78 13.99 -11.83
CA VAL A 35 -4.90 12.81 -11.89
C VAL A 35 -4.95 12.03 -10.58
N CYS A 36 -4.98 10.70 -10.68
CA CYS A 36 -4.68 9.77 -9.60
C CYS A 36 -3.19 9.45 -9.62
N LEU A 37 -2.53 9.69 -8.51
CA LEU A 37 -1.17 9.24 -8.25
C LEU A 37 -1.26 7.97 -7.42
N LEU A 38 -0.66 6.88 -7.91
CA LEU A 38 -0.74 5.54 -7.33
C LEU A 38 0.67 4.99 -7.08
N THR A 39 0.87 4.25 -6.01
CA THR A 39 2.20 3.69 -5.71
C THR A 39 2.14 2.45 -4.83
N GLU A 40 3.18 1.61 -4.95
CA GLU A 40 3.39 0.43 -4.10
C GLU A 40 4.13 0.77 -2.80
N ALA A 41 4.66 1.98 -2.65
CA ALA A 41 5.36 2.40 -1.43
C ALA A 41 4.37 2.92 -0.37
N GLN A 42 4.45 2.38 0.85
CA GLN A 42 3.52 2.76 1.92
C GLN A 42 3.78 4.18 2.46
N ASN A 43 5.04 4.63 2.49
CA ASN A 43 5.43 5.95 2.99
C ASN A 43 5.33 7.09 1.96
N ALA A 44 4.82 6.83 0.75
CA ALA A 44 4.96 7.77 -0.35
C ALA A 44 4.50 9.18 0.01
N ASP A 45 5.37 10.16 -0.26
CA ASP A 45 5.07 11.57 -0.14
C ASP A 45 4.77 12.12 -1.54
N PHE A 46 3.53 12.58 -1.73
CA PHE A 46 3.08 13.21 -2.98
C PHE A 46 3.25 14.73 -2.95
N ALA A 47 3.91 15.31 -1.93
CA ALA A 47 4.03 16.76 -1.74
C ALA A 47 4.61 17.53 -2.94
N SER A 48 5.46 16.91 -3.75
CA SER A 48 6.06 17.57 -4.93
C SER A 48 5.05 17.81 -6.07
N VAL A 49 3.98 17.01 -6.13
CA VAL A 49 2.97 17.03 -7.21
C VAL A 49 1.56 17.32 -6.69
N ALA A 50 1.36 17.21 -5.38
CA ALA A 50 0.13 17.51 -4.67
C ALA A 50 0.47 18.13 -3.30
N PRO A 51 0.96 19.39 -3.26
CA PRO A 51 1.47 20.01 -2.04
C PRO A 51 0.43 20.12 -0.92
N SER A 52 -0.84 20.24 -1.31
CA SER A 52 -2.01 20.29 -0.44
C SER A 52 -2.88 19.03 -0.52
N GLY A 53 -2.42 18.00 -1.24
CA GLY A 53 -3.18 16.77 -1.47
C GLY A 53 -3.09 15.83 -0.27
N LEU A 54 -4.25 15.31 0.16
CA LEU A 54 -4.27 14.22 1.13
C LEU A 54 -3.71 12.94 0.47
N VAL A 55 -2.77 12.30 1.17
CA VAL A 55 -2.23 10.99 0.81
C VAL A 55 -2.98 9.91 1.57
N TYR A 56 -3.66 9.04 0.82
CA TYR A 56 -4.38 7.90 1.37
C TYR A 56 -3.47 6.68 1.32
N ARG A 57 -3.35 5.96 2.44
CA ARG A 57 -2.49 4.78 2.58
C ARG A 57 -3.34 3.57 2.91
N LYS A 58 -3.06 2.46 2.23
CA LYS A 58 -3.63 1.16 2.59
C LYS A 58 -2.89 0.69 3.83
N SER A 59 -3.63 0.54 4.93
CA SER A 59 -3.09 -0.10 6.13
C SER A 59 -3.04 -1.60 5.85
N ILE A 60 -1.89 -2.22 6.11
CA ILE A 60 -1.84 -3.65 6.34
C ILE A 60 -2.53 -3.82 7.69
N ASP A 61 -3.79 -4.28 7.66
CA ASP A 61 -4.62 -4.38 8.85
C ASP A 61 -3.89 -5.17 9.94
N SER A 62 -3.52 -4.46 11.01
CA SER A 62 -2.75 -5.01 12.12
C SER A 62 -3.53 -6.10 12.86
N ASP A 63 -4.87 -6.05 12.84
CA ASP A 63 -5.69 -7.12 13.39
C ASP A 63 -5.70 -8.36 12.49
N LYS A 64 -5.62 -8.20 11.16
CA LYS A 64 -5.47 -9.33 10.21
C LYS A 64 -4.13 -10.05 10.32
N THR A 65 -3.14 -9.43 10.94
CA THR A 65 -1.79 -10.00 11.08
C THR A 65 -1.55 -10.65 12.44
N LEU A 66 -2.53 -10.62 13.36
CA LEU A 66 -2.47 -11.35 14.62
C LEU A 66 -2.96 -12.79 14.43
N VAL A 67 -2.13 -13.78 14.81
CA VAL A 67 -2.50 -15.19 14.84
C VAL A 67 -2.46 -15.73 16.26
N GLU A 68 -3.39 -16.63 16.60
CA GLU A 68 -3.39 -17.32 17.89
C GLU A 68 -2.87 -18.75 17.73
N ILE A 69 -1.81 -19.08 18.47
CA ILE A 69 -1.21 -20.41 18.50
C ILE A 69 -1.07 -20.83 19.97
N ASN A 70 -1.75 -21.91 20.37
CA ASN A 70 -1.75 -22.42 21.74
C ASN A 70 -2.09 -21.37 22.80
N GLY A 71 -3.11 -20.54 22.54
CA GLY A 71 -3.58 -19.48 23.46
C GLY A 71 -2.63 -18.28 23.58
N LYS A 72 -1.62 -18.18 22.70
CA LYS A 72 -0.72 -17.03 22.60
C LYS A 72 -0.94 -16.31 21.28
N LYS A 73 -0.94 -14.97 21.32
CA LYS A 73 -1.03 -14.12 20.13
C LYS A 73 0.36 -13.84 19.58
N PHE A 74 0.52 -13.98 18.26
CA PHE A 74 1.73 -13.68 17.53
C PHE A 74 1.42 -12.68 16.43
N GLN A 75 2.25 -11.65 16.33
CA GLN A 75 2.23 -10.73 15.20
C GLN A 75 2.94 -11.39 14.02
N VAL A 76 2.22 -11.61 12.92
CA VAL A 76 2.79 -12.06 11.66
C VAL A 76 3.45 -10.86 10.98
N ILE A 77 4.77 -10.86 10.93
CA ILE A 77 5.57 -9.79 10.30
C ILE A 77 5.75 -10.00 8.79
N GLN A 78 5.55 -11.23 8.33
CA GLN A 78 5.71 -11.64 6.93
C GLN A 78 4.83 -12.84 6.63
N HIS A 79 4.18 -12.86 5.48
CA HIS A 79 3.41 -14.02 5.02
C HIS A 79 3.61 -14.25 3.51
N ARG A 80 3.74 -15.52 3.10
CA ARG A 80 3.76 -15.98 1.69
C ARG A 80 2.78 -17.14 1.50
N SER A 81 1.89 -17.02 0.53
CA SER A 81 0.92 -18.06 0.19
C SER A 81 0.70 -18.22 -1.31
N LYS A 82 0.56 -17.11 -2.06
CA LYS A 82 0.28 -17.14 -3.51
C LYS A 82 1.57 -17.09 -4.34
N GLY A 83 2.58 -16.38 -3.86
CA GLY A 83 3.86 -16.26 -4.53
C GLY A 83 3.87 -15.24 -5.67
N ASP A 84 2.77 -14.51 -5.87
CA ASP A 84 2.63 -13.53 -6.95
C ASP A 84 3.33 -12.20 -6.65
N LEU A 85 3.48 -11.86 -5.36
CA LEU A 85 4.16 -10.66 -4.94
C LEU A 85 5.67 -10.88 -4.94
N SER A 86 6.40 -10.01 -5.64
CA SER A 86 7.87 -10.02 -5.59
C SER A 86 8.36 -9.52 -4.23
N PHE A 87 9.26 -10.30 -3.62
CA PHE A 87 10.04 -9.90 -2.44
C PHE A 87 11.45 -9.42 -2.83
N ALA A 88 11.81 -9.47 -4.11
CA ALA A 88 13.03 -8.84 -4.60
C ALA A 88 12.80 -7.32 -4.71
N ARG A 89 12.95 -6.62 -3.59
CA ARG A 89 12.63 -5.19 -3.42
C ARG A 89 13.83 -4.41 -2.89
N GLY A 90 13.82 -3.09 -3.09
CA GLY A 90 14.84 -2.19 -2.54
C GLY A 90 14.68 -1.98 -1.03
N TRP A 91 15.73 -1.48 -0.39
CA TRP A 91 15.79 -1.27 1.07
C TRP A 91 14.62 -0.43 1.61
N THR A 92 14.31 0.69 0.95
CA THR A 92 13.20 1.57 1.35
C THR A 92 11.87 0.83 1.46
N GLN A 93 11.58 -0.10 0.55
CA GLN A 93 10.33 -0.88 0.62
C GLN A 93 10.31 -1.84 1.82
N TYR A 94 11.47 -2.38 2.22
CA TYR A 94 11.58 -3.18 3.43
C TYR A 94 11.46 -2.33 4.69
N GLU A 95 11.92 -1.08 4.68
CA GLU A 95 11.69 -0.15 5.79
C GLU A 95 10.19 0.16 5.94
N ASP A 96 9.52 0.42 4.82
CA ASP A 96 8.14 0.92 4.80
C ASP A 96 7.06 -0.15 4.91
N GLY A 97 7.36 -1.38 4.49
CA GLY A 97 6.35 -2.40 4.27
C GLY A 97 5.81 -2.41 2.84
N PHE A 98 5.35 -3.58 2.42
CA PHE A 98 4.70 -3.77 1.12
C PHE A 98 3.86 -5.05 1.14
N GLY A 99 2.77 -5.07 0.39
CA GLY A 99 2.07 -6.30 0.07
C GLY A 99 0.56 -6.16 -0.04
N ASP A 100 -0.10 -7.31 0.00
CA ASP A 100 -1.54 -7.46 -0.05
C ASP A 100 -2.04 -8.34 1.10
N GLU A 101 -3.31 -8.76 1.06
CA GLU A 101 -3.90 -9.58 2.12
C GLU A 101 -3.31 -10.99 2.22
N THR A 102 -2.53 -11.43 1.24
CA THR A 102 -2.06 -12.81 1.07
C THR A 102 -0.55 -12.96 1.03
N ASP A 103 0.17 -11.98 0.51
CA ASP A 103 1.63 -11.93 0.53
C ASP A 103 2.03 -10.54 1.03
N PHE A 104 2.81 -10.43 2.12
CA PHE A 104 3.22 -9.12 2.64
C PHE A 104 4.46 -9.15 3.53
N TRP A 105 5.05 -7.97 3.71
CA TRP A 105 6.04 -7.59 4.70
C TRP A 105 5.53 -6.33 5.42
N ILE A 106 5.50 -6.32 6.75
CA ILE A 106 4.88 -5.23 7.52
C ILE A 106 5.72 -3.95 7.60
N GLY A 107 7.01 -4.00 7.23
CA GLY A 107 7.96 -2.91 7.42
C GLY A 107 8.83 -3.11 8.66
N GLU A 108 10.04 -2.55 8.65
CA GLU A 108 10.97 -2.61 9.81
C GLU A 108 10.56 -1.63 10.93
N GLN A 109 9.77 -0.59 10.63
CA GLN A 109 9.31 0.40 11.62
C GLN A 109 8.02 -0.04 12.35
N SER A 110 7.91 -1.31 12.74
CA SER A 110 6.74 -1.82 13.49
C SER A 110 6.80 -1.50 14.98
#